data_AF-A0A8K0QLL9-F1
#
_entry.id   AF-A0A8K0QLL9-F1
#
_cell.length_a   1.000
_cell.length_b   1.000
_cell.length_c   1.000
_cell.angle_alpha   90.00
_cell.angle_beta   90.00
_cell.angle_gamma   90.00
#
_symmetry.space_group_name_H-M   'P 1'
#
loop_
_entity.id
_entity.type
_entity.pdbx_description
1 polymer ?
#
loop_
_entity_poly.entity_id
_entity_poly.type
_entity_poly.pdbx_seq_one_letter_code
_entity_poly.pdbx_strand_id
1 'polypeptide(L)'
;MSTPEGGFKLYHYDPSTGAAVTFIIFFLAITGIHAYQMIRTKTWFFTAFIIGGCFQWVGYIGRAISSRQSPDWALGPYLIQSVLLLVSPALFAASIYMILGRIILLTDGEPHSIIRRTWLTKIFVCGDVLSFVMQGAGAGIMASNSKGSMSRGERIVTWGLVVQVVVFSLFAVTAGIFHKRMRQNPTTKVLAQNLPWQSHLMVLYGASLLIMVRSVFRLIEYAQGNDGYLISHEIFLYLFDSVLMFATMVVFAWYHPSEVYALLKGTGGMAVRRLTSVYSMA
;
A
#
# COMPACT_ATOMS: atom_id res chain seq x y z
N MET A 1 -15.36 -10.08 36.24
CA MET A 1 -14.29 -9.08 36.44
C MET A 1 -14.66 -7.88 35.58
N SER A 2 -15.11 -6.79 36.19
CA SER A 2 -15.50 -5.56 35.48
C SER A 2 -14.28 -4.98 34.77
N THR A 3 -14.34 -4.86 33.44
CA THR A 3 -13.36 -4.09 32.68
C THR A 3 -13.31 -2.68 33.26
N PRO A 4 -12.12 -2.12 33.58
CA PRO A 4 -12.03 -0.75 34.05
C PRO A 4 -12.61 0.16 32.97
N GLU A 5 -13.54 1.05 33.34
CA GLU A 5 -14.04 2.07 32.43
C GLU A 5 -12.84 2.90 31.90
N GLY A 6 -12.57 2.77 30.60
CA GLY A 6 -11.46 3.40 29.89
C GLY A 6 -10.20 2.56 29.68
N GLY A 7 -10.29 1.22 29.65
CA GLY A 7 -9.21 0.32 29.16
C GLY A 7 -9.30 0.03 27.65
N PHE A 8 -8.17 -0.29 27.02
CA PHE A 8 -8.06 -0.55 25.59
C PHE A 8 -8.85 -1.80 25.26
N LYS A 9 -9.81 -1.69 24.34
CA LYS A 9 -10.54 -2.83 23.81
C LYS A 9 -9.89 -3.27 22.51
N LEU A 10 -9.53 -4.56 22.44
CA LEU A 10 -9.03 -5.20 21.22
C LEU A 10 -10.09 -5.16 20.11
N TYR A 11 -11.35 -5.38 20.48
CA TYR A 11 -12.48 -5.32 19.58
C TYR A 11 -13.70 -4.69 20.26
N HIS A 12 -14.46 -3.93 19.48
CA HIS A 12 -15.76 -3.38 19.86
C HIS A 12 -16.94 -4.13 19.23
N TYR A 13 -16.64 -5.15 18.43
CA TYR A 13 -17.56 -6.02 17.72
C TYR A 13 -16.96 -7.43 17.65
N ASP A 14 -17.76 -8.46 17.43
CA ASP A 14 -17.25 -9.80 17.12
C ASP A 14 -16.80 -9.88 15.66
N PRO A 15 -15.51 -10.12 15.36
CA PRO A 15 -15.04 -10.12 13.97
C PRO A 15 -15.67 -11.24 13.15
N SER A 16 -16.02 -10.95 11.88
CA SER A 16 -16.62 -11.93 10.99
C SER A 16 -15.59 -12.91 10.42
N THR A 17 -15.71 -14.19 10.81
CA THR A 17 -14.89 -15.27 10.24
C THR A 17 -15.11 -15.40 8.73
N GLY A 18 -16.37 -15.31 8.28
CA GLY A 18 -16.71 -15.44 6.86
C GLY A 18 -16.05 -14.37 6.01
N ALA A 19 -16.14 -13.10 6.42
CA ALA A 19 -15.52 -11.99 5.71
C ALA A 19 -13.99 -12.11 5.72
N ALA A 20 -13.38 -12.48 6.85
CA ALA A 20 -11.93 -12.69 6.93
C ALA A 20 -11.46 -13.77 5.95
N VAL A 21 -12.14 -14.93 5.90
CA VAL A 21 -11.80 -16.02 4.98
C VAL A 21 -11.96 -15.61 3.51
N THR A 22 -13.01 -14.86 3.15
CA THR A 22 -13.18 -14.34 1.79
C THR A 22 -11.99 -13.49 1.35
N PHE A 23 -11.55 -12.55 2.20
CA PHE A 23 -10.39 -11.70 1.87
C PHE A 23 -9.07 -12.46 1.87
N ILE A 24 -8.88 -13.49 2.69
CA ILE A 24 -7.72 -14.40 2.58
C ILE A 24 -7.65 -14.98 1.17
N ILE A 25 -8.74 -15.55 0.67
CA ILE A 25 -8.80 -16.18 -0.66
C ILE A 25 -8.49 -15.15 -1.76
N PHE A 26 -9.11 -13.98 -1.69
CA PHE A 26 -8.90 -12.91 -2.67
C PHE A 26 -7.46 -12.41 -2.69
N PHE A 27 -6.88 -12.09 -1.53
CA PHE A 27 -5.50 -11.61 -1.44
C PHE A 27 -4.49 -12.70 -1.82
N LEU A 28 -4.73 -13.96 -1.44
CA LEU A 28 -3.87 -15.07 -1.83
C LEU A 28 -3.88 -15.26 -3.36
N ALA A 29 -5.06 -15.28 -3.98
CA ALA A 29 -5.21 -15.44 -5.42
C ALA A 29 -4.52 -14.32 -6.21
N ILE A 30 -4.78 -13.05 -5.87
CA ILE A 30 -4.18 -11.92 -6.58
C ILE A 30 -2.68 -11.80 -6.34
N THR A 31 -2.19 -12.12 -5.13
CA THR A 31 -0.75 -12.20 -4.85
C THR A 31 -0.09 -13.28 -5.68
N GLY A 32 -0.73 -14.45 -5.84
CA GLY A 32 -0.27 -15.52 -6.72
C GLY A 32 -0.15 -15.09 -8.18
N ILE A 33 -1.13 -14.34 -8.69
CA ILE A 33 -1.09 -13.75 -10.04
C ILE A 33 0.10 -12.81 -10.17
N HIS A 34 0.30 -11.88 -9.23
CA HIS A 34 1.44 -10.96 -9.26
C HIS A 34 2.79 -11.68 -9.17
N ALA A 35 2.88 -12.72 -8.34
CA ALA A 35 4.09 -13.53 -8.24
C ALA A 35 4.41 -14.24 -9.56
N TYR A 36 3.40 -14.83 -10.20
CA TYR A 36 3.52 -15.41 -11.54
C TYR A 36 4.01 -14.36 -12.56
N GLN A 37 3.34 -13.20 -12.64
CA GLN A 37 3.70 -12.12 -13.56
C GLN A 37 5.16 -11.68 -13.33
N MET A 38 5.53 -11.43 -12.08
CA MET A 38 6.86 -10.98 -11.70
C MET A 38 7.96 -11.96 -12.10
N ILE A 39 7.77 -13.27 -11.85
CA ILE A 39 8.74 -14.31 -12.19
C ILE A 39 8.88 -14.42 -13.71
N ARG A 40 7.76 -14.41 -14.45
CA ARG A 40 7.77 -14.54 -15.91
C ARG A 40 8.41 -13.35 -16.63
N THR A 41 8.25 -12.14 -16.10
CA THR A 41 8.84 -10.92 -16.68
C THR A 41 10.15 -10.50 -16.04
N LYS A 42 10.61 -11.22 -15.01
CA LYS A 42 11.82 -10.90 -14.23
C LYS A 42 11.81 -9.48 -13.66
N THR A 43 10.63 -8.96 -13.31
CA THR A 43 10.44 -7.60 -12.78
C THR A 43 10.71 -7.55 -11.28
N TRP A 44 11.91 -7.95 -10.86
CA TRP A 44 12.28 -8.14 -9.45
C TRP A 44 12.14 -6.88 -8.58
N PHE A 45 12.15 -5.69 -9.17
CA PHE A 45 11.89 -4.45 -8.43
C PHE A 45 10.47 -4.40 -7.84
N PHE A 46 9.54 -5.23 -8.33
CA PHE A 46 8.16 -5.33 -7.86
C PHE A 46 8.00 -6.25 -6.64
N THR A 47 9.11 -6.78 -6.08
CA THR A 47 9.10 -7.69 -4.92
C THR A 47 8.41 -7.09 -3.69
N ALA A 48 8.60 -5.79 -3.43
CA ALA A 48 7.92 -5.11 -2.31
C ALA A 48 6.40 -5.23 -2.43
N PHE A 49 5.85 -5.12 -3.65
CA PHE A 49 4.42 -5.29 -3.90
C PHE A 49 3.94 -6.70 -3.55
N ILE A 50 4.72 -7.74 -3.90
CA ILE A 50 4.39 -9.13 -3.55
C ILE A 50 4.40 -9.33 -2.03
N ILE A 51 5.40 -8.81 -1.33
CA ILE A 51 5.49 -8.88 0.14
C ILE A 51 4.28 -8.18 0.76
N GLY A 52 3.88 -7.01 0.23
CA GLY A 52 2.67 -6.31 0.64
C GLY A 52 1.41 -7.16 0.45
N GLY A 53 1.30 -7.89 -0.66
CA GLY A 53 0.22 -8.85 -0.91
C GLY A 53 0.23 -10.01 0.09
N CYS A 54 1.42 -10.52 0.44
CA CYS A 54 1.58 -11.54 1.48
C CYS A 54 1.10 -11.07 2.84
N PHE A 55 1.44 -9.84 3.21
CA PHE A 55 1.02 -9.26 4.48
C PHE A 55 -0.50 -9.13 4.58
N GLN A 56 -1.20 -8.90 3.46
CA GLN A 56 -2.66 -8.85 3.47
C GLN A 56 -3.27 -10.19 3.88
N TRP A 57 -2.99 -11.28 3.14
CA TRP A 57 -3.64 -12.57 3.45
C TRP A 57 -3.17 -13.15 4.78
N VAL A 58 -1.90 -12.97 5.19
CA VAL A 58 -1.43 -13.38 6.53
C VAL A 58 -2.11 -12.54 7.63
N GLY A 59 -2.28 -11.23 7.41
CA GLY A 59 -3.02 -10.36 8.32
C GLY A 59 -4.46 -10.83 8.52
N TYR A 60 -5.16 -11.19 7.43
CA TYR A 60 -6.52 -11.76 7.53
C TYR A 60 -6.57 -13.17 8.15
N ILE A 61 -5.50 -13.98 8.07
CA ILE A 61 -5.39 -15.21 8.86
C ILE A 61 -5.41 -14.87 10.36
N GLY A 62 -4.62 -13.87 10.78
CA GLY A 62 -4.66 -13.37 12.15
C GLY A 62 -6.07 -12.95 12.57
N ARG A 63 -6.78 -12.23 11.70
CA ARG A 63 -8.18 -11.83 11.93
C ARG A 63 -9.15 -13.00 12.03
N ALA A 64 -9.01 -14.02 11.16
CA ALA A 64 -9.84 -15.23 11.19
C ALA A 64 -9.58 -16.11 12.43
N ILE A 65 -8.38 -16.01 13.02
CA ILE A 65 -8.10 -16.62 14.33
C ILE A 65 -8.78 -15.80 15.43
N SER A 66 -8.62 -14.47 15.43
CA SER A 66 -9.28 -13.59 16.40
C SER A 66 -10.80 -13.74 16.41
N SER A 67 -11.44 -13.91 15.24
CA SER A 67 -12.90 -14.10 15.15
C SER A 67 -13.42 -15.35 15.87
N ARG A 68 -12.55 -16.33 16.14
CA ARG A 68 -12.89 -17.58 16.84
C ARG A 68 -12.55 -17.56 18.34
N GLN A 69 -11.99 -16.45 18.83
CA GLN A 69 -11.53 -16.32 20.21
C GLN A 69 -12.48 -15.48 21.07
N SER A 70 -13.65 -15.09 20.57
CA SER A 70 -14.63 -14.34 21.37
C SER A 70 -15.14 -15.20 22.55
N PRO A 71 -15.22 -14.65 23.77
CA PRO A 71 -14.92 -13.26 24.18
C PRO A 71 -13.47 -13.02 24.65
N ASP A 72 -12.66 -14.07 24.77
CA ASP A 72 -11.29 -14.04 25.30
C ASP A 72 -10.22 -13.90 24.19
N TRP A 73 -10.26 -12.77 23.46
CA TRP A 73 -9.32 -12.52 22.36
C TRP A 73 -7.86 -12.52 22.81
N ALA A 74 -7.03 -13.31 22.12
CA ALA A 74 -5.60 -13.29 22.33
C ALA A 74 -4.96 -12.07 21.64
N LEU A 75 -3.99 -11.46 22.32
CA LEU A 75 -3.28 -10.28 21.82
C LEU A 75 -2.45 -10.59 20.55
N GLY A 76 -1.92 -11.81 20.42
CA GLY A 76 -1.07 -12.22 19.29
C GLY A 76 -1.75 -12.08 17.92
N PRO A 77 -2.88 -12.78 17.67
CA PRO A 77 -3.63 -12.65 16.40
C PRO A 77 -4.09 -11.21 16.10
N TYR A 78 -4.44 -10.43 17.14
CA TYR A 78 -4.75 -9.02 17.00
C TYR A 78 -3.54 -8.18 16.55
N LEU A 79 -2.36 -8.40 17.12
CA LEU A 79 -1.14 -7.71 16.70
C LEU A 79 -0.74 -8.09 15.28
N ILE A 80 -0.82 -9.38 14.92
CA ILE A 80 -0.49 -9.87 13.57
C ILE A 80 -1.34 -9.16 12.52
N GLN A 81 -2.67 -9.15 12.68
CA GLN A 81 -3.51 -8.47 11.71
C GLN A 81 -3.28 -6.95 11.71
N SER A 82 -3.14 -6.33 12.89
CA SER A 82 -2.98 -4.88 13.00
C SER A 82 -1.71 -4.42 12.32
N VAL A 83 -0.58 -5.09 12.56
CA VAL A 83 0.72 -4.70 11.99
C VAL A 83 0.78 -5.01 10.50
N LEU A 84 0.42 -6.22 10.08
CA LEU A 84 0.58 -6.63 8.68
C LEU A 84 -0.35 -5.87 7.73
N LEU A 85 -1.61 -5.65 8.12
CA LEU A 85 -2.55 -4.85 7.34
C LEU A 85 -2.11 -3.38 7.29
N LEU A 86 -1.52 -2.85 8.36
CA LEU A 86 -1.03 -1.47 8.41
C LEU A 86 0.17 -1.25 7.49
N VAL A 87 1.14 -2.17 7.49
CA VAL A 87 2.40 -2.08 6.73
C VAL A 87 2.22 -2.33 5.23
N SER A 88 1.29 -3.21 4.84
CA SER A 88 1.10 -3.61 3.44
C SER A 88 1.00 -2.43 2.45
N PRO A 89 0.23 -1.35 2.72
CA PRO A 89 0.03 -0.31 1.72
C PRO A 89 1.25 0.60 1.49
N ALA A 90 2.21 0.64 2.40
CA ALA A 90 3.48 1.28 2.08
C ALA A 90 4.41 0.43 1.24
N LEU A 91 4.33 -0.89 1.34
CA LEU A 91 5.03 -1.73 0.39
C LEU A 91 4.46 -1.56 -1.03
N PHE A 92 3.15 -1.31 -1.13
CA PHE A 92 2.51 -0.88 -2.38
C PHE A 92 2.99 0.52 -2.79
N ALA A 93 3.01 1.50 -1.89
CA ALA A 93 3.52 2.85 -2.15
C ALA A 93 4.97 2.86 -2.64
N ALA A 94 5.86 2.13 -1.96
CA ALA A 94 7.26 1.96 -2.35
C ALA A 94 7.39 1.44 -3.79
N SER A 95 6.52 0.51 -4.18
CA SER A 95 6.47 -0.04 -5.54
C SER A 95 6.02 1.00 -6.56
N ILE A 96 5.01 1.81 -6.24
CA ILE A 96 4.55 2.95 -7.04
C ILE A 96 5.69 3.95 -7.26
N TYR A 97 6.48 4.27 -6.22
CA TYR A 97 7.62 5.17 -6.34
C TYR A 97 8.70 4.63 -7.29
N MET A 98 8.99 3.32 -7.20
CA MET A 98 9.93 2.65 -8.10
C MET A 98 9.45 2.65 -9.55
N ILE A 99 8.14 2.48 -9.78
CA ILE A 99 7.54 2.56 -11.12
C ILE A 99 7.67 3.98 -11.67
N LEU A 100 7.35 5.02 -10.91
CA LEU A 100 7.51 6.40 -11.37
C LEU A 100 8.96 6.70 -11.75
N GLY A 101 9.93 6.29 -10.94
CA GLY A 101 11.35 6.43 -11.27
C GLY A 101 11.76 5.76 -12.58
N ARG A 102 11.11 4.64 -12.93
CA ARG A 102 11.31 3.92 -14.21
C ARG A 102 10.62 4.60 -15.37
N ILE A 103 9.43 5.18 -15.16
CA ILE A 103 8.76 5.99 -16.19
C ILE A 103 9.62 7.20 -16.53
N ILE A 104 10.15 7.91 -15.52
CA ILE A 104 11.05 9.07 -15.72
C ILE A 104 12.28 8.66 -16.54
N LEU A 105 12.87 7.50 -16.23
CA LEU A 105 14.00 6.96 -17.00
C LEU A 105 13.59 6.57 -18.43
N LEU A 106 12.43 5.93 -18.59
CA LEU A 106 11.96 5.44 -19.89
C LEU A 106 11.76 6.61 -20.86
N THR A 107 11.20 7.72 -20.37
CA THR A 107 10.92 8.90 -21.19
C THR A 107 12.10 9.87 -21.31
N ASP A 108 13.28 9.55 -20.78
CA ASP A 108 14.41 10.50 -20.60
C ASP A 108 13.97 11.82 -19.94
N GLY A 109 12.97 11.74 -19.05
CA GLY A 109 12.25 12.89 -18.52
C GLY A 109 12.85 13.48 -17.25
N GLU A 110 14.11 13.17 -16.93
CA GLU A 110 14.76 13.63 -15.70
C GLU A 110 14.78 15.17 -15.54
N PRO A 111 15.02 15.98 -16.59
CA PRO A 111 14.91 17.44 -16.49
C PRO A 111 13.51 17.95 -16.11
N HIS A 112 12.47 17.14 -16.35
CA HIS A 112 11.08 17.48 -16.03
C HIS A 112 10.68 17.05 -14.61
N SER A 113 11.47 16.19 -13.97
CA SER A 113 11.24 15.79 -12.57
C SER A 113 11.82 16.80 -11.60
N ILE A 114 11.06 17.15 -10.54
CA ILE A 114 11.58 18.01 -9.46
C ILE A 114 12.66 17.28 -8.66
N ILE A 115 12.43 16.00 -8.39
CA ILE A 115 13.33 15.16 -7.60
C ILE A 115 14.05 14.21 -8.55
N ARG A 116 15.37 14.16 -8.46
CA ARG A 116 16.17 13.19 -9.23
C ARG A 116 15.67 11.78 -8.96
N ARG A 117 15.57 10.96 -10.01
CA ARG A 117 14.98 9.61 -9.92
C ARG A 117 15.65 8.73 -8.86
N THR A 118 16.95 8.90 -8.64
CA THR A 118 17.75 8.14 -7.65
C THR A 118 17.42 8.49 -6.21
N TRP A 119 16.94 9.71 -5.97
CA TRP A 119 16.51 10.20 -4.65
C TRP A 119 15.02 10.04 -4.44
N LEU A 120 14.22 10.05 -5.51
CA LEU A 120 12.77 9.92 -5.47
C LEU A 120 12.34 8.70 -4.65
N THR A 121 12.78 7.49 -5.03
CA THR A 121 12.42 6.28 -4.27
C THR A 121 12.96 6.34 -2.85
N LYS A 122 14.19 6.82 -2.63
CA LYS A 122 14.83 6.83 -1.31
C LYS A 122 14.08 7.73 -0.32
N ILE A 123 13.77 8.97 -0.71
CA ILE A 123 13.12 9.95 0.15
C ILE A 123 11.74 9.45 0.57
N PHE A 124 10.92 9.02 -0.39
CA PHE A 124 9.55 8.63 -0.10
C PHE A 124 9.47 7.29 0.66
N VAL A 125 10.31 6.30 0.32
CA VAL A 125 10.40 5.06 1.11
C VAL A 125 10.90 5.33 2.53
N CYS A 126 11.89 6.20 2.72
CA CYS A 126 12.35 6.56 4.06
C CYS A 126 11.24 7.26 4.88
N GLY A 127 10.47 8.15 4.26
CA GLY A 127 9.31 8.79 4.90
C GLY A 127 8.25 7.76 5.33
N ASP A 128 7.96 6.80 4.46
CA ASP A 128 7.07 5.68 4.76
C ASP A 128 7.61 4.83 5.90
N VAL A 129 8.87 4.39 5.86
CA VAL A 129 9.49 3.61 6.95
C VAL A 129 9.45 4.36 8.28
N LEU A 130 9.77 5.65 8.30
CA LEU A 130 9.66 6.48 9.51
C LEU A 130 8.23 6.47 10.05
N SER A 131 7.24 6.66 9.17
CA SER A 131 5.83 6.63 9.55
C SER A 131 5.42 5.27 10.15
N PHE A 132 5.91 4.14 9.63
CA PHE A 132 5.62 2.82 10.22
C PHE A 132 6.31 2.60 11.55
N VAL A 133 7.54 3.06 11.71
CA VAL A 133 8.24 2.96 12.98
C VAL A 133 7.44 3.72 14.06
N MET A 134 6.92 4.90 13.73
CA MET A 134 6.03 5.64 14.64
C MET A 134 4.76 4.84 14.95
N GLN A 135 4.06 4.35 13.93
CA GLN A 135 2.83 3.58 14.13
C GLN A 135 3.05 2.29 14.94
N GLY A 136 4.12 1.55 14.66
CA GLY A 136 4.48 0.34 15.41
C GLY A 136 4.89 0.64 16.85
N ALA A 137 5.70 1.69 17.07
CA ALA A 137 6.08 2.12 18.40
C ALA A 137 4.86 2.58 19.22
N GLY A 138 3.97 3.37 18.62
CA GLY A 138 2.72 3.80 19.24
C GLY A 138 1.83 2.61 19.61
N ALA A 139 1.66 1.64 18.71
CA ALA A 139 0.93 0.40 18.97
C ALA A 139 1.54 -0.42 20.12
N GLY A 140 2.87 -0.55 20.16
CA GLY A 140 3.56 -1.23 21.26
C GLY A 140 3.36 -0.53 22.61
N ILE A 141 3.36 0.81 22.64
CA ILE A 141 3.10 1.57 23.86
C ILE A 141 1.65 1.36 24.34
N MET A 142 0.66 1.33 23.43
CA MET A 142 -0.74 1.07 23.79
C MET A 142 -0.93 -0.30 24.47
N ALA A 143 -0.13 -1.31 24.10
CA ALA A 143 -0.20 -2.65 24.69
C ALA A 143 0.20 -2.71 26.18
N SER A 144 0.76 -1.66 26.76
CA SER A 144 1.18 -1.61 28.17
C SER A 144 0.04 -1.32 29.18
N ASN A 145 -1.22 -1.25 28.73
CA ASN A 145 -2.44 -1.23 29.56
C ASN A 145 -2.55 -0.14 30.66
N SER A 146 -1.79 0.95 30.57
CA SER A 146 -2.01 2.15 31.42
C SER A 146 -2.72 3.26 30.63
N LYS A 147 -3.62 4.01 31.28
CA LYS A 147 -4.35 5.14 30.64
C LYS A 147 -3.38 6.16 30.00
N GLY A 148 -2.28 6.47 30.69
CA GLY A 148 -1.25 7.37 30.18
C GLY A 148 -0.44 6.80 29.02
N SER A 149 -0.22 5.49 28.96
CA SER A 149 0.42 4.86 27.79
C SER A 149 -0.50 4.84 26.57
N MET A 150 -1.80 4.62 26.76
CA MET A 150 -2.76 4.53 25.67
C MET A 150 -2.83 5.82 24.86
N SER A 151 -3.09 6.95 25.53
CA SER A 151 -3.19 8.26 24.87
C SER A 151 -1.87 8.68 24.20
N ARG A 152 -0.73 8.37 24.82
CA ARG A 152 0.59 8.59 24.22
C ARG A 152 0.77 7.73 22.96
N GLY A 153 0.41 6.46 23.03
CA GLY A 153 0.50 5.52 21.91
C GLY A 153 -0.39 5.95 20.74
N GLU A 154 -1.68 6.22 20.99
CA GLU A 154 -2.63 6.74 19.98
C GLU A 154 -2.09 8.01 19.30
N ARG A 155 -1.54 8.95 20.08
CA ARG A 155 -0.94 10.18 19.54
C ARG A 155 0.27 9.90 18.64
N ILE A 156 1.14 8.97 19.03
CA ILE A 156 2.30 8.58 18.22
C ILE A 156 1.85 7.89 16.91
N VAL A 157 0.85 7.00 16.97
CA VAL A 157 0.29 6.36 15.76
C VAL A 157 -0.33 7.41 14.83
N THR A 158 -1.12 8.32 15.38
CA THR A 158 -1.75 9.42 14.63
C THR A 158 -0.70 10.28 13.92
N TRP A 159 0.38 10.66 14.61
CA TRP A 159 1.48 11.40 13.97
C TRP A 159 2.17 10.61 12.88
N GLY A 160 2.36 9.30 13.05
CA GLY A 160 2.88 8.42 12.00
C GLY A 160 1.99 8.47 10.76
N LEU A 161 0.68 8.35 10.93
CA LEU A 161 -0.30 8.44 9.83
C LEU A 161 -0.27 9.82 9.15
N VAL A 162 -0.13 10.92 9.90
CA VAL A 162 0.05 12.27 9.32
C VAL A 162 1.29 12.33 8.46
N VAL A 163 2.44 11.84 8.96
CA VAL A 163 3.70 11.81 8.19
C VAL A 163 3.50 11.00 6.90
N GLN A 164 2.87 9.83 6.97
CA GLN A 164 2.57 9.00 5.81
C GLN A 164 1.73 9.74 4.76
N VAL A 165 0.63 10.38 5.17
CA VAL A 165 -0.26 11.14 4.27
C VAL A 165 0.47 12.31 3.63
N VAL A 166 1.28 13.06 4.39
CA VAL A 166 2.07 14.18 3.86
C VAL A 166 3.12 13.70 2.85
N VAL A 167 3.90 12.67 3.19
CA VAL A 167 4.93 12.08 2.32
C VAL A 167 4.30 11.59 1.02
N PHE A 168 3.19 10.86 1.10
CA PHE A 168 2.49 10.34 -0.08
C PHE A 168 1.87 11.47 -0.92
N SER A 169 1.39 12.55 -0.29
CA SER A 169 0.86 13.74 -0.98
C SER A 169 1.96 14.47 -1.76
N LEU A 170 3.14 14.64 -1.16
CA LEU A 170 4.31 15.22 -1.84
C LEU A 170 4.75 14.38 -3.04
N PHE A 171 4.66 13.05 -2.94
CA PHE A 171 4.87 12.16 -4.07
C PHE A 171 3.85 12.41 -5.20
N ALA A 172 2.56 12.49 -4.87
CA ALA A 172 1.51 12.75 -5.85
C ALA A 172 1.72 14.09 -6.57
N VAL A 173 2.10 15.15 -5.84
CA VAL A 173 2.46 16.45 -6.42
C VAL A 173 3.68 16.33 -7.34
N THR A 174 4.72 15.62 -6.92
CA THR A 174 5.93 15.39 -7.74
C THR A 174 5.58 14.69 -9.05
N ALA A 175 4.75 13.64 -8.98
CA ALA A 175 4.26 12.91 -10.15
C ALA A 175 3.40 13.81 -11.06
N GLY A 176 2.52 14.63 -10.48
CA GLY A 176 1.68 15.58 -11.21
C GLY A 176 2.50 16.64 -11.95
N ILE A 177 3.54 17.19 -11.31
CA ILE A 177 4.41 18.18 -11.93
C ILE A 177 5.24 17.57 -13.06
N PHE A 178 5.80 16.37 -12.84
CA PHE A 178 6.48 15.60 -13.90
C PHE A 178 5.55 15.40 -15.11
N HIS A 179 4.32 14.92 -14.88
CA HIS A 179 3.35 14.68 -15.94
C HIS A 179 2.98 15.96 -16.71
N LYS A 180 2.69 17.06 -16.01
CA LYS A 180 2.38 18.35 -16.64
C LYS A 180 3.55 18.84 -17.50
N ARG A 181 4.77 18.82 -16.96
CA ARG A 181 5.98 19.26 -17.67
C ARG A 181 6.27 18.41 -18.90
N MET A 182 6.14 17.09 -18.79
CA MET A 182 6.30 16.15 -19.92
C MET A 182 5.24 16.33 -21.02
N ARG A 183 4.01 16.73 -20.68
CA ARG A 183 2.98 17.04 -21.69
C ARG A 183 3.20 18.37 -22.39
N GLN A 184 3.76 19.36 -21.68
CA GLN A 184 4.04 20.68 -22.24
C GLN A 184 5.29 20.66 -23.13
N ASN A 185 6.35 19.98 -22.67
CA ASN A 185 7.63 19.86 -23.38
C ASN A 185 8.05 18.38 -23.44
N PRO A 186 7.44 17.58 -24.33
CA PRO A 186 7.79 16.17 -24.46
C PRO A 186 9.24 16.02 -24.92
N THR A 187 9.92 14.98 -24.43
CA THR A 187 11.30 14.69 -24.83
C THR A 187 11.35 14.13 -26.25
N THR A 188 12.49 14.30 -26.93
CA THR A 188 12.70 13.77 -28.28
C THR A 188 12.41 12.27 -28.36
N LYS A 189 12.74 11.52 -27.30
CA LYS A 189 12.45 10.08 -27.22
C LYS A 189 10.96 9.76 -27.20
N VAL A 190 10.16 10.53 -26.45
CA VAL A 190 8.68 10.38 -26.43
C VAL A 190 8.06 10.82 -27.75
N LEU A 191 8.64 11.80 -28.44
CA LEU A 191 8.18 12.21 -29.77
C LEU A 191 8.54 11.18 -30.86
N ALA A 192 9.71 10.55 -30.75
CA ALA A 192 10.21 9.58 -31.72
C ALA A 192 9.63 8.17 -31.52
N GLN A 193 9.23 7.81 -30.30
CA GLN A 193 8.75 6.47 -29.94
C GLN A 193 7.38 6.56 -29.28
N ASN A 194 6.44 5.69 -29.70
CA ASN A 194 5.11 5.62 -29.11
C ASN A 194 5.14 4.90 -27.74
N LEU A 195 5.73 5.54 -26.73
CA LEU A 195 5.92 4.98 -25.38
C LEU A 195 4.61 5.06 -24.56
N PRO A 196 4.18 3.99 -23.86
CA PRO A 196 2.92 3.94 -23.10
C PRO A 196 3.02 4.63 -21.71
N TRP A 197 3.81 5.69 -21.59
CA TRP A 197 4.13 6.34 -20.31
C TRP A 197 2.91 7.01 -19.65
N GLN A 198 2.02 7.61 -20.44
CA GLN A 198 0.80 8.26 -19.91
C GLN A 198 -0.16 7.24 -19.32
N SER A 199 -0.37 6.10 -20.00
CA SER A 199 -1.21 5.01 -19.50
C SER A 199 -0.71 4.50 -18.14
N HIS A 200 0.61 4.32 -18.00
CA HIS A 200 1.22 3.90 -16.74
C HIS A 200 1.12 4.97 -15.65
N LEU A 201 1.22 6.26 -15.99
CA LEU A 201 0.96 7.34 -15.04
C LEU A 201 -0.49 7.37 -14.57
N MET A 202 -1.46 7.15 -15.46
CA MET A 202 -2.87 7.08 -15.08
C MET A 202 -3.14 5.92 -14.11
N VAL A 203 -2.54 4.76 -14.38
CA VAL A 203 -2.59 3.59 -13.48
C VAL A 203 -1.97 3.94 -12.12
N LEU A 204 -0.82 4.62 -12.10
CA LEU A 204 -0.20 5.09 -10.86
C LEU A 204 -1.12 6.06 -10.10
N TYR A 205 -1.76 7.02 -10.76
CA TYR A 205 -2.70 7.93 -10.07
C TYR A 205 -3.92 7.20 -9.51
N GLY A 206 -4.48 6.26 -10.26
CA GLY A 206 -5.60 5.45 -9.78
C GLY A 206 -5.21 4.65 -8.53
N ALA A 207 -4.08 3.93 -8.58
CA ALA A 207 -3.57 3.19 -7.43
C ALA A 207 -3.20 4.10 -6.24
N SER A 208 -2.55 5.24 -6.51
CA SER A 208 -2.23 6.23 -5.50
C SER A 208 -3.47 6.80 -4.84
N LEU A 209 -4.54 7.07 -5.60
CA LEU A 209 -5.80 7.56 -5.03
C LEU A 209 -6.39 6.54 -4.06
N LEU A 210 -6.42 5.24 -4.41
CA LEU A 210 -6.92 4.18 -3.52
C LEU A 210 -6.12 4.09 -2.21
N ILE A 211 -4.79 4.15 -2.29
CA ILE A 211 -3.90 4.14 -1.11
C ILE A 211 -4.06 5.42 -0.28
N MET A 212 -4.22 6.57 -0.92
CA MET A 212 -4.42 7.85 -0.26
C MET A 212 -5.73 7.85 0.53
N VAL A 213 -6.83 7.45 -0.11
CA VAL A 213 -8.15 7.37 0.52
C VAL A 213 -8.07 6.48 1.77
N ARG A 214 -7.49 5.28 1.66
CA ARG A 214 -7.22 4.40 2.81
C ARG A 214 -6.41 5.08 3.91
N SER A 215 -5.33 5.77 3.55
CA SER A 215 -4.44 6.43 4.52
C SER A 215 -5.15 7.56 5.28
N VAL A 216 -6.00 8.34 4.59
CA VAL A 216 -6.83 9.37 5.21
C VAL A 216 -7.89 8.76 6.12
N PHE A 217 -8.55 7.67 5.71
CA PHE A 217 -9.50 6.96 6.58
C PHE A 217 -8.82 6.43 7.84
N ARG A 218 -7.63 5.84 7.72
CA ARG A 218 -6.84 5.41 8.88
C ARG A 218 -6.47 6.56 9.79
N LEU A 219 -6.08 7.71 9.24
CA LEU A 219 -5.83 8.91 10.02
C LEU A 219 -7.06 9.36 10.81
N ILE A 220 -8.24 9.38 10.17
CA ILE A 220 -9.50 9.75 10.83
C ILE A 220 -9.88 8.73 11.90
N GLU A 221 -9.76 7.44 11.62
CA GLU A 221 -10.02 6.34 12.57
C GLU A 221 -9.18 6.50 13.84
N TYR A 222 -7.87 6.70 13.71
CA TYR A 222 -7.00 6.89 14.87
C TYR A 222 -7.21 8.25 15.56
N ALA A 223 -7.59 9.29 14.83
CA ALA A 223 -7.93 10.58 15.42
C ALA A 223 -9.24 10.53 16.24
N GLN A 224 -10.14 9.58 15.96
CA GLN A 224 -11.34 9.34 16.77
C GLN A 224 -11.06 8.55 18.05
N GLY A 225 -9.89 7.89 18.15
CA GLY A 225 -9.49 7.08 19.31
C GLY A 225 -10.19 5.73 19.39
N ASN A 226 -9.86 4.95 20.43
CA ASN A 226 -10.35 3.58 20.58
C ASN A 226 -11.89 3.46 20.69
N ASP A 227 -12.62 4.48 21.15
CA ASP A 227 -14.08 4.45 21.26
C ASP A 227 -14.80 5.11 20.05
N GLY A 228 -14.07 5.34 18.96
CA GLY A 228 -14.58 6.02 17.76
C GLY A 228 -15.58 5.22 16.93
N TYR A 229 -16.51 5.91 16.25
CA TYR A 229 -17.52 5.26 15.40
C TYR A 229 -16.93 4.36 14.31
N LEU A 230 -15.80 4.77 13.71
CA LEU A 230 -15.17 3.99 12.64
C LEU A 230 -14.59 2.67 13.13
N ILE A 231 -13.87 2.68 14.26
CA ILE A 231 -13.25 1.46 14.81
C ILE A 231 -14.31 0.51 15.41
N SER A 232 -15.48 1.03 15.82
CA SER A 232 -16.58 0.23 16.33
C SER A 232 -17.37 -0.52 15.25
N HIS A 233 -17.20 -0.20 13.97
CA HIS A 233 -17.96 -0.83 12.88
C HIS A 233 -17.04 -1.57 11.91
N GLU A 234 -17.14 -2.90 11.93
CA GLU A 234 -16.33 -3.81 11.11
C GLU A 234 -16.33 -3.48 9.60
N ILE A 235 -17.46 -2.98 9.09
CA ILE A 235 -17.64 -2.69 7.67
C ILE A 235 -16.60 -1.69 7.12
N PHE A 236 -16.18 -0.72 7.92
CA PHE A 236 -15.21 0.29 7.48
C PHE A 236 -13.82 -0.29 7.29
N LEU A 237 -13.43 -1.25 8.12
CA LEU A 237 -12.18 -2.00 7.94
C LEU A 237 -12.21 -2.77 6.62
N TYR A 238 -13.29 -3.49 6.34
CA TYR A 238 -13.36 -4.25 5.09
C TYR A 238 -13.41 -3.36 3.85
N LEU A 239 -14.19 -2.27 3.91
CA LEU A 239 -14.32 -1.36 2.77
C LEU A 239 -13.02 -0.59 2.49
N PHE A 240 -12.42 0.03 3.51
CA PHE A 240 -11.29 0.93 3.30
C PHE A 240 -9.93 0.24 3.37
N ASP A 241 -9.79 -0.84 4.14
CA ASP A 241 -8.52 -1.54 4.27
C ASP A 241 -8.42 -2.81 3.43
N SER A 242 -9.53 -3.49 3.14
CA SER A 242 -9.52 -4.66 2.27
C SER A 242 -9.84 -4.31 0.82
N VAL A 243 -11.00 -3.71 0.54
CA VAL A 243 -11.48 -3.51 -0.84
C VAL A 243 -10.58 -2.56 -1.61
N LEU A 244 -10.17 -1.43 -1.01
CA LEU A 244 -9.26 -0.48 -1.69
C LEU A 244 -7.90 -1.11 -2.01
N MET A 245 -7.38 -1.93 -1.10
CA MET A 245 -6.07 -2.58 -1.27
C MET A 245 -6.13 -3.71 -2.30
N PHE A 246 -7.20 -4.50 -2.25
CA PHE A 246 -7.48 -5.50 -3.28
C PHE A 246 -7.65 -4.85 -4.66
N ALA A 247 -8.42 -3.76 -4.75
CA ALA A 247 -8.59 -3.01 -6.00
C ALA A 247 -7.25 -2.48 -6.54
N THR A 248 -6.35 -2.01 -5.66
CA THR A 248 -4.99 -1.59 -6.05
C THR A 248 -4.21 -2.74 -6.66
N MET A 249 -4.27 -3.93 -6.06
CA MET A 249 -3.64 -5.13 -6.62
C MET A 249 -4.27 -5.55 -7.95
N VAL A 250 -5.59 -5.48 -8.11
CA VAL A 250 -6.26 -5.79 -9.38
C VAL A 250 -5.84 -4.83 -10.49
N VAL A 251 -5.75 -3.53 -10.20
CA VAL A 251 -5.29 -2.50 -11.15
C VAL A 251 -3.90 -2.83 -11.68
N PHE A 252 -2.94 -3.17 -10.81
CA PHE A 252 -1.59 -3.55 -11.24
C PHE A 252 -1.50 -4.93 -11.87
N ALA A 253 -2.43 -5.85 -11.57
CA ALA A 253 -2.45 -7.15 -12.22
C ALA A 253 -2.89 -7.02 -13.68
N TRP A 254 -3.78 -6.07 -13.97
CA TRP A 254 -4.25 -5.77 -15.31
C TRP A 254 -3.25 -4.93 -16.11
N TYR A 255 -2.68 -3.90 -15.48
CA TYR A 255 -1.67 -3.00 -16.04
C TYR A 255 -0.33 -3.17 -15.32
N HIS A 256 0.34 -4.28 -15.63
CA HIS A 256 1.55 -4.67 -14.94
C HIS A 256 2.76 -3.84 -15.41
N PRO A 257 3.63 -3.35 -14.49
CA PRO A 257 4.75 -2.46 -14.83
C PRO A 257 5.89 -3.15 -15.60
N SER A 258 5.74 -4.44 -15.95
CA SER A 258 6.66 -5.16 -16.82
C SER A 258 6.82 -4.55 -18.20
N GLU A 259 5.79 -3.87 -18.73
CA GLU A 259 5.90 -3.23 -20.04
C GLU A 259 6.94 -2.11 -20.00
N VAL A 260 6.90 -1.23 -19.00
CA VAL A 260 7.93 -0.21 -18.76
C VAL A 260 9.31 -0.82 -18.55
N TYR A 261 9.40 -1.92 -17.79
CA TYR A 261 10.68 -2.60 -17.55
C TYR A 261 11.25 -3.27 -18.80
N ALA A 262 10.41 -3.90 -19.61
CA ALA A 262 10.81 -4.54 -20.86
C ALA A 262 11.32 -3.50 -21.87
N LEU A 263 10.61 -2.37 -22.01
CA LEU A 263 11.03 -1.25 -22.85
C LEU A 263 12.36 -0.64 -22.42
N LEU A 264 12.61 -0.55 -21.10
CA LEU A 264 13.91 -0.09 -20.57
C LEU A 264 15.05 -1.07 -20.86
N LYS A 265 14.76 -2.37 -20.89
CA LYS A 265 15.75 -3.41 -21.16
C LYS A 265 16.10 -3.51 -22.65
N GLY A 266 15.16 -3.17 -23.53
CA GLY A 266 15.32 -3.34 -24.98
C GLY A 266 15.10 -4.79 -25.41
N THR A 267 16.00 -5.32 -26.24
CA THR A 267 15.87 -6.65 -26.83
C THR A 267 15.79 -7.76 -25.77
N GLY A 268 14.81 -8.67 -25.91
CA GLY A 268 14.58 -9.77 -24.97
C GLY A 268 13.93 -9.36 -23.64
N GLY A 269 13.25 -8.21 -23.60
CA GLY A 269 12.33 -7.85 -22.53
C GLY A 269 11.00 -8.61 -22.66
N MET A 270 10.49 -9.16 -21.56
CA MET A 270 9.18 -9.83 -21.53
C MET A 270 8.17 -8.93 -20.80
N ALA A 271 6.98 -8.78 -21.36
CA ALA A 271 5.90 -7.98 -20.77
C ALA A 271 4.61 -8.82 -20.64
N VAL A 272 3.84 -8.56 -19.57
CA VAL A 272 2.52 -9.12 -19.38
C VAL A 272 1.46 -8.22 -20.02
N ARG A 273 0.51 -8.82 -20.73
CA ARG A 273 -0.72 -8.20 -21.25
C ARG A 273 -1.93 -8.95 -20.69
N ARG A 274 -2.92 -8.21 -20.18
CA ARG A 274 -4.22 -8.76 -19.71
C ARG A 274 -4.04 -9.99 -18.80
N LEU A 275 -3.38 -9.80 -17.65
CA LEU A 275 -3.20 -10.75 -16.55
C LEU A 275 -2.25 -11.94 -16.78
N THR A 276 -2.33 -12.65 -17.90
CA THR A 276 -1.59 -13.93 -18.08
C THR A 276 -0.81 -14.04 -19.38
N SER A 277 -1.12 -13.25 -20.40
CA SER A 277 -0.43 -13.32 -21.68
C SER A 277 0.94 -12.66 -21.56
N VAL A 278 2.02 -13.42 -21.73
CA VAL A 278 3.39 -12.90 -21.73
C VAL A 278 3.91 -12.86 -23.16
N TYR A 279 4.43 -11.72 -23.59
CA TYR A 279 4.99 -11.53 -24.92
C TYR A 279 6.39 -10.92 -24.85
N SER A 280 7.22 -11.23 -25.85
CA SER A 280 8.54 -10.63 -26.02
C SER A 280 8.39 -9.29 -26.72
N MET A 281 9.11 -8.28 -26.23
CA MET A 281 9.35 -7.05 -26.99
C MET A 281 10.38 -7.39 -28.06
N ALA A 282 9.99 -7.19 -29.33
CA ALA A 282 10.87 -7.34 -30.49
C ALA A 282 11.88 -6.20 -30.56
#